data_AF-A0A0X8X2S8-F1
#
_entry.id   AF-A0A0X8X2S8-F1
#
_cell.length_a   1.000
_cell.length_b   1.000
_cell.length_c   1.000
_cell.angle_alpha   90.00
_cell.angle_beta   90.00
_cell.angle_gamma   90.00
#
_symmetry.space_group_name_H-M   'P 1'
#
loop_
_entity.id
_entity.type
_entity.pdbx_description
1 polymer ?
#
loop_
_entity_poly.entity_id
_entity_poly.type
_entity_poly.pdbx_seq_one_letter_code
_entity_poly.pdbx_strand_id
1 'polypeptide(L)'
;MKEITAQLNKAIEHFLTSDIQNVNWEIRPGPGKWSAKEVVGHLIDSAQVNLQRFVRCTYQENFKLVYDQVEWVRAQHYQECQLDELLSLWRLLNRQIIRVLENYPADRLQARCDNSKTEQCLHTVEWLAQDYVDHLKHHLDQIINRK
;
A
#
# COMPACT_ATOMS: atom_id res chain seq x y z
N MET A 1 -6.17 -16.05 -0.17
CA MET A 1 -5.00 -15.42 -0.85
C MET A 1 -5.19 -15.19 -2.35
N LYS A 2 -5.47 -16.21 -3.19
CA LYS A 2 -5.61 -16.03 -4.66
C LYS A 2 -6.58 -14.92 -5.08
N GLU A 3 -7.74 -14.85 -4.43
CA GLU A 3 -8.73 -13.81 -4.71
C GLU A 3 -8.20 -12.41 -4.37
N ILE A 4 -7.56 -12.27 -3.19
CA ILE A 4 -6.96 -11.01 -2.74
C ILE A 4 -5.89 -10.54 -3.72
N THR A 5 -5.01 -11.44 -4.19
CA THR A 5 -3.94 -11.08 -5.13
C THR A 5 -4.49 -10.75 -6.52
N ALA A 6 -5.56 -11.43 -6.97
CA ALA A 6 -6.25 -11.09 -8.20
C ALA A 6 -6.88 -9.68 -8.14
N GLN A 7 -7.52 -9.34 -7.02
CA GLN A 7 -8.07 -8.00 -6.80
C GLN A 7 -6.99 -6.92 -6.76
N LEU A 8 -5.88 -7.19 -6.06
CA LEU A 8 -4.73 -6.29 -6.01
C LEU A 8 -4.18 -6.02 -7.42
N ASN A 9 -3.90 -7.09 -8.18
CA ASN A 9 -3.39 -6.98 -9.54
C ASN A 9 -4.35 -6.21 -10.45
N LYS A 10 -5.67 -6.48 -10.36
CA LYS A 10 -6.69 -5.77 -11.14
C LYS A 10 -6.70 -4.28 -10.83
N ALA A 11 -6.64 -3.89 -9.55
CA ALA A 11 -6.63 -2.48 -9.15
C ALA A 11 -5.40 -1.74 -9.69
N ILE A 12 -4.22 -2.36 -9.61
CA ILE A 12 -2.96 -1.79 -10.11
C ILE A 12 -3.01 -1.59 -11.63
N GLU A 13 -3.35 -2.64 -12.36
CA GLU A 13 -3.35 -2.59 -13.83
C GLU A 13 -4.45 -1.65 -14.35
N HIS A 14 -5.62 -1.59 -13.71
CA HIS A 14 -6.65 -0.63 -14.06
C HIS A 14 -6.18 0.81 -13.87
N PHE A 15 -5.60 1.13 -12.71
CA PHE A 15 -5.09 2.46 -12.43
C PHE A 15 -4.02 2.91 -13.44
N LEU A 16 -3.05 2.03 -13.73
CA LEU A 16 -1.93 2.34 -14.63
C LEU A 16 -2.33 2.47 -16.10
N THR A 17 -3.43 1.84 -16.52
CA THR A 17 -3.83 1.80 -17.94
C THR A 17 -4.99 2.73 -18.28
N SER A 18 -5.90 2.96 -17.33
CA SER A 18 -7.13 3.71 -17.55
C SER A 18 -7.12 5.03 -16.80
N ASP A 19 -6.89 4.99 -15.49
CA ASP A 19 -7.18 6.14 -14.63
C ASP A 19 -6.09 7.22 -14.67
N ILE A 20 -4.83 6.81 -14.87
CA ILE A 20 -3.64 7.68 -14.85
C ILE A 20 -3.75 8.90 -15.77
N GLN A 21 -4.50 8.79 -16.88
CA GLN A 21 -4.58 9.80 -17.93
C GLN A 21 -5.26 11.10 -17.48
N ASN A 22 -6.15 11.02 -16.50
CA ASN A 22 -6.94 12.17 -16.02
C ASN A 22 -6.44 12.71 -14.68
N VAL A 23 -5.30 12.22 -14.18
CA VAL A 23 -4.76 12.63 -12.89
C VAL A 23 -3.93 13.89 -13.04
N ASN A 24 -4.20 14.89 -12.21
CA ASN A 24 -3.31 16.02 -12.02
C ASN A 24 -2.23 15.68 -10.98
N TRP A 25 -0.99 15.52 -11.46
CA TRP A 25 0.14 15.06 -10.65
C TRP A 25 0.86 16.16 -9.87
N GLU A 26 0.71 17.42 -10.29
CA GLU A 26 1.54 18.52 -9.81
C GLU A 26 0.84 19.41 -8.77
N ILE A 27 -0.48 19.31 -8.65
CA ILE A 27 -1.25 20.19 -7.78
C ILE A 27 -1.58 19.51 -6.45
N ARG A 28 -1.25 20.22 -5.36
CA ARG A 28 -1.83 19.95 -4.04
C ARG A 28 -3.21 20.62 -3.96
N PRO A 29 -4.27 19.91 -3.54
CA PRO A 29 -5.63 20.44 -3.56
C PRO A 29 -5.89 21.49 -2.46
N GLY A 30 -4.98 21.63 -1.49
CA GLY A 30 -5.05 22.66 -0.48
C GLY A 30 -3.93 22.56 0.56
N PRO A 31 -3.85 23.52 1.49
CA PRO A 31 -2.87 23.51 2.57
C PRO A 31 -2.94 22.20 3.38
N GLY A 32 -1.79 21.55 3.57
CA GLY A 32 -1.69 20.29 4.33
C GLY A 32 -2.30 19.07 3.62
N LYS A 33 -2.72 19.17 2.35
CA LYS A 33 -3.21 18.04 1.57
C LYS A 33 -2.14 17.53 0.61
N TRP A 34 -2.07 16.20 0.48
CA TRP A 34 -1.14 15.55 -0.43
C TRP A 34 -1.55 15.71 -1.90
N SER A 35 -0.55 15.91 -2.77
CA SER A 35 -0.70 15.78 -4.22
C SER A 35 -1.00 14.33 -4.63
N ALA A 36 -1.24 14.07 -5.92
CA ALA A 36 -1.40 12.69 -6.38
C ALA A 36 -0.11 11.89 -6.25
N LYS A 37 1.05 12.51 -6.52
CA LYS A 37 2.37 11.88 -6.30
C LYS A 37 2.59 11.52 -4.84
N GLU A 38 2.26 12.41 -3.92
CA GLU A 38 2.40 12.16 -2.47
C GLU A 38 1.45 11.05 -1.99
N VAL A 39 0.24 10.92 -2.56
CA VAL A 39 -0.65 9.78 -2.25
C VAL A 39 -0.11 8.45 -2.80
N VAL A 40 0.43 8.43 -4.02
CA VAL A 40 1.14 7.23 -4.53
C VAL A 40 2.36 6.91 -3.67
N GLY A 41 3.09 7.92 -3.24
CA GLY A 41 4.18 7.81 -2.29
C GLY A 41 3.78 7.17 -0.96
N HIS A 42 2.67 7.62 -0.37
CA HIS A 42 2.06 6.96 0.80
C HIS A 42 1.71 5.49 0.52
N LEU A 43 1.20 5.17 -0.68
CA LEU A 43 0.95 3.77 -1.06
C LEU A 43 2.23 2.95 -1.21
N ILE A 44 3.35 3.57 -1.63
CA ILE A 44 4.69 2.95 -1.63
C ILE A 44 5.15 2.64 -0.20
N ASP A 45 5.03 3.61 0.71
CA ASP A 45 5.37 3.42 2.13
C ASP A 45 4.51 2.30 2.76
N SER A 46 3.21 2.33 2.49
CA SER A 46 2.27 1.29 2.93
C SER A 46 2.63 -0.08 2.37
N ALA A 47 3.04 -0.18 1.10
CA ALA A 47 3.47 -1.42 0.48
C ALA A 47 4.72 -1.99 1.18
N GLN A 48 5.73 -1.15 1.45
CA GLN A 48 6.96 -1.57 2.13
C GLN A 48 6.67 -2.14 3.52
N VAL A 49 5.84 -1.46 4.31
CA VAL A 49 5.50 -1.91 5.66
C VAL A 49 4.69 -3.19 5.63
N ASN A 50 3.68 -3.30 4.76
CA ASN A 50 2.86 -4.51 4.67
C ASN A 50 3.64 -5.70 4.10
N LEU A 51 4.54 -5.50 3.15
CA LEU A 51 5.45 -6.54 2.68
C LEU A 51 6.26 -7.13 3.84
N GLN A 52 6.79 -6.28 4.72
CA GLN A 52 7.49 -6.76 5.92
C GLN A 52 6.56 -7.52 6.86
N ARG A 53 5.32 -7.06 7.08
CA ARG A 53 4.34 -7.78 7.90
C ARG A 53 4.10 -9.19 7.35
N PHE A 54 3.84 -9.29 6.04
CA PHE A 54 3.60 -10.57 5.38
C PHE A 54 4.81 -11.49 5.50
N VAL A 55 6.01 -11.02 5.18
CA VAL A 55 7.23 -11.86 5.24
C VAL A 55 7.56 -12.26 6.68
N ARG A 56 7.50 -11.34 7.64
CA ARG A 56 7.84 -11.65 9.04
C ARG A 56 6.83 -12.60 9.68
N CYS A 57 5.55 -12.49 9.34
CA CYS A 57 4.53 -13.41 9.84
C CYS A 57 4.74 -14.87 9.40
N THR A 58 5.63 -15.16 8.43
CA THR A 58 5.97 -16.55 8.10
C THR A 58 6.82 -17.23 9.16
N TYR A 59 7.49 -16.48 10.05
CA TYR A 59 8.38 -17.03 11.08
C TYR A 59 8.26 -16.36 12.46
N GLN A 60 7.47 -15.30 12.60
CA GLN A 60 7.25 -14.56 13.84
C GLN A 60 5.76 -14.24 14.02
N GLU A 61 5.29 -14.03 15.26
CA GLU A 61 3.93 -13.55 15.56
C GLU A 61 3.93 -12.45 16.62
N ASN A 62 2.81 -11.73 16.70
CA ASN A 62 2.46 -10.75 17.74
C ASN A 62 3.45 -9.59 17.88
N PHE A 63 4.27 -9.35 16.86
CA PHE A 63 5.11 -8.15 16.80
C PHE A 63 4.30 -6.95 16.36
N LYS A 64 4.72 -5.76 16.82
CA LYS A 64 4.19 -4.48 16.38
C LYS A 64 5.03 -3.91 15.25
N LEU A 65 4.37 -3.48 14.18
CA LEU A 65 5.03 -2.76 13.09
C LEU A 65 4.11 -1.67 12.57
N VAL A 66 4.44 -0.42 12.89
CA VAL A 66 3.69 0.79 12.54
C VAL A 66 4.64 1.85 12.00
N TYR A 67 4.08 2.86 11.33
CA TYR A 67 4.84 3.98 10.78
C TYR A 67 4.05 5.29 10.85
N ASP A 68 4.78 6.41 10.88
CA ASP A 68 4.20 7.74 10.77
C ASP A 68 4.09 8.12 9.29
N GLN A 69 2.87 8.06 8.76
CA GLN A 69 2.59 8.29 7.34
C GLN A 69 2.98 9.71 6.89
N VAL A 70 2.80 10.73 7.74
CA VAL A 70 3.10 12.12 7.37
C VAL A 70 4.60 12.34 7.35
N GLU A 71 5.30 11.83 8.36
CA GLU A 71 6.75 11.94 8.42
C GLU A 71 7.44 11.13 7.31
N TRP A 72 6.92 9.95 6.95
CA TRP A 72 7.48 9.13 5.87
C TRP A 72 7.30 9.80 4.50
N VAL A 73 6.08 10.26 4.17
CA VAL A 73 5.81 10.99 2.92
C VAL A 73 6.71 12.24 2.82
N ARG A 74 6.89 12.97 3.94
CA ARG A 74 7.77 14.14 4.00
C ARG A 74 9.23 13.77 3.72
N ALA A 75 9.74 12.72 4.36
CA ALA A 75 11.14 12.32 4.25
C ALA A 75 11.53 11.82 2.85
N GLN A 76 10.57 11.29 2.10
CA GLN A 76 10.79 10.66 0.80
C GLN A 76 10.72 11.64 -0.38
N HIS A 77 10.21 12.87 -0.16
CA HIS A 77 10.14 13.91 -1.21
C HIS A 77 9.42 13.46 -2.48
N TYR A 78 8.28 12.77 -2.32
CA TYR A 78 7.56 12.16 -3.44
C TYR A 78 7.02 13.16 -4.47
N GLN A 79 6.75 14.41 -4.07
CA GLN A 79 6.29 15.43 -5.02
C GLN A 79 7.36 15.76 -6.06
N GLU A 80 8.62 15.74 -5.64
CA GLU A 80 9.77 16.10 -6.44
C GLU A 80 10.26 14.94 -7.33
N CYS A 81 9.75 13.72 -7.13
CA CYS A 81 10.12 12.55 -7.94
C CYS A 81 9.62 12.64 -9.39
N GLN A 82 10.38 11.98 -10.28
CA GLN A 82 9.90 11.67 -11.62
C GLN A 82 8.72 10.69 -11.54
N LEU A 83 7.66 10.98 -12.29
CA LEU A 83 6.40 10.25 -12.18
C LEU A 83 6.53 8.79 -12.61
N ASP A 84 7.27 8.52 -13.68
CA ASP A 84 7.51 7.19 -14.20
C ASP A 84 8.33 6.32 -13.25
N GLU A 85 9.35 6.89 -12.59
CA GLU A 85 10.11 6.22 -11.53
C GLU A 85 9.21 5.88 -10.33
N LEU A 86 8.40 6.84 -9.88
CA LEU A 86 7.47 6.68 -8.76
C LEU A 86 6.47 5.56 -9.02
N LEU A 87 5.81 5.58 -10.18
CA LEU A 87 4.83 4.57 -10.56
C LEU A 87 5.48 3.20 -10.78
N SER A 88 6.71 3.16 -11.32
CA SER A 88 7.46 1.91 -11.48
C SER A 88 7.79 1.28 -10.13
N LEU A 89 8.26 2.07 -9.16
CA LEU A 89 8.51 1.60 -7.80
C LEU A 89 7.25 1.06 -7.15
N TRP A 90 6.15 1.82 -7.20
CA TRP A 90 4.86 1.39 -6.67
C TRP A 90 4.38 0.07 -7.29
N ARG A 91 4.45 -0.05 -8.62
CA ARG A 91 4.06 -1.27 -9.34
C ARG A 91 4.91 -2.46 -8.92
N LEU A 92 6.24 -2.31 -8.87
CA LEU A 92 7.15 -3.41 -8.57
C LEU A 92 7.02 -3.89 -7.12
N LEU A 93 6.83 -2.98 -6.15
CA LEU A 93 6.55 -3.36 -4.77
C LEU A 93 5.26 -4.18 -4.64
N ASN A 94 4.20 -3.76 -5.34
CA ASN A 94 2.95 -4.51 -5.32
C ASN A 94 3.06 -5.88 -6.01
N ARG A 95 3.82 -5.98 -7.11
CA ARG A 95 4.13 -7.29 -7.73
C ARG A 95 4.89 -8.20 -6.78
N GLN A 96 5.76 -7.63 -5.95
CA GLN A 96 6.46 -8.39 -4.92
C GLN A 96 5.49 -8.88 -3.83
N ILE A 97 4.56 -8.03 -3.38
CA ILE A 97 3.49 -8.44 -2.45
C ILE A 97 2.66 -9.58 -3.04
N ILE A 98 2.20 -9.46 -4.29
CA ILE A 98 1.44 -10.52 -4.98
C ILE A 98 2.21 -11.84 -4.94
N ARG A 99 3.49 -11.84 -5.30
CA ARG A 99 4.33 -13.04 -5.29
C ARG A 99 4.43 -13.68 -3.90
N VAL A 100 4.60 -12.87 -2.85
CA VAL A 100 4.64 -13.36 -1.47
C VAL A 100 3.30 -13.97 -1.08
N LEU A 101 2.19 -13.30 -1.35
CA LEU A 101 0.85 -13.73 -0.96
C LEU A 101 0.36 -14.95 -1.75
N GLU A 102 0.74 -15.10 -3.02
CA GLU A 102 0.43 -16.29 -3.83
C GLU A 102 1.15 -17.55 -3.34
N ASN A 103 2.33 -17.38 -2.74
CA ASN A 103 3.15 -18.46 -2.20
C ASN A 103 3.11 -18.53 -0.67
N TYR A 104 2.09 -17.93 -0.04
CA TYR A 104 2.04 -17.82 1.41
C TYR A 104 1.81 -19.21 2.05
N PRO A 105 2.56 -19.58 3.12
CA PRO A 105 2.35 -20.86 3.80
C PRO A 105 0.93 -20.95 4.38
N ALA A 106 0.22 -22.03 4.06
CA ALA A 106 -1.19 -22.21 4.44
C ALA A 106 -1.38 -22.26 5.96
N ASP A 107 -0.41 -22.82 6.69
CA ASP A 107 -0.35 -22.90 8.15
C ASP A 107 -0.05 -21.56 8.84
N ARG A 108 0.32 -20.52 8.07
CA ARG A 108 0.66 -19.18 8.57
C ARG A 108 -0.37 -18.10 8.26
N LEU A 109 -1.47 -18.43 7.58
CA LEU A 109 -2.52 -17.45 7.24
C LEU A 109 -3.17 -16.80 8.47
N GLN A 110 -3.19 -17.52 9.59
CA GLN A 110 -3.76 -17.06 10.86
C GLN A 110 -2.71 -16.44 11.80
N ALA A 111 -1.43 -16.39 11.39
CA ALA A 111 -0.40 -15.66 12.12
C ALA A 111 -0.82 -14.18 12.28
N ARG A 112 -0.49 -13.58 13.42
CA ARG A 112 -0.97 -12.24 13.77
C ARG A 112 0.17 -11.25 13.90
N CYS A 113 -0.08 -9.99 13.54
CA CYS A 113 0.76 -8.86 13.91
C CYS A 113 -0.08 -7.64 14.28
N ASP A 114 0.52 -6.71 15.01
CA ASP A 114 -0.10 -5.46 15.45
C ASP A 114 0.24 -4.31 14.48
N ASN A 115 -0.78 -3.76 13.82
CA ASN A 115 -0.70 -2.58 12.96
C ASN A 115 -1.32 -1.31 13.60
N SER A 116 -1.72 -1.38 14.87
CA SER A 116 -2.39 -0.28 15.59
C SER A 116 -1.41 0.78 16.10
N LYS A 117 -1.75 2.07 15.93
CA LYS A 117 -0.93 3.17 16.48
C LYS A 117 -1.15 3.39 17.98
N THR A 118 -2.32 3.02 18.49
CA THR A 118 -2.73 3.25 19.87
C THR A 118 -2.73 1.94 20.66
N GLU A 119 -3.90 1.39 20.94
CA GLU A 119 -4.10 0.16 21.69
C GLU A 119 -3.86 -1.05 20.81
N GLN A 120 -3.15 -2.04 21.36
CA GLN A 120 -2.78 -3.25 20.64
C GLN A 120 -4.00 -3.92 20.02
N CYS A 121 -3.98 -4.07 18.70
CA CYS A 121 -4.98 -4.81 17.95
C CYS A 121 -4.27 -5.79 17.01
N LEU A 122 -4.37 -7.08 17.32
CA LEU A 122 -3.73 -8.14 16.55
C LEU A 122 -4.64 -8.57 15.40
N HIS A 123 -4.15 -8.43 14.18
CA HIS A 123 -4.85 -8.86 12.97
C HIS A 123 -4.12 -10.03 12.31
N THR A 124 -4.88 -10.95 11.73
CA THR A 124 -4.32 -12.09 10.98
C THR A 124 -3.72 -11.61 9.65
N VAL A 125 -2.79 -12.37 9.09
CA VAL A 125 -2.21 -12.08 7.77
C VAL A 125 -3.30 -11.99 6.69
N GLU A 126 -4.27 -12.89 6.71
CA GLU A 126 -5.37 -12.86 5.75
C GLU A 126 -6.17 -11.56 5.84
N TRP A 127 -6.47 -11.11 7.06
CA TRP A 127 -7.15 -9.84 7.28
C TRP A 127 -6.30 -8.66 6.80
N LEU A 128 -5.01 -8.63 7.14
CA LEU A 128 -4.08 -7.57 6.73
C LEU A 128 -3.91 -7.48 5.22
N ALA A 129 -3.93 -8.63 4.53
CA ALA A 129 -3.84 -8.68 3.09
C ALA A 129 -5.09 -8.10 2.42
N GLN A 130 -6.28 -8.38 2.97
CA GLN A 130 -7.53 -7.80 2.48
C GLN A 130 -7.59 -6.29 2.77
N ASP A 131 -7.29 -5.88 4.00
CA ASP A 131 -7.23 -4.48 4.42
C ASP A 131 -6.25 -3.66 3.57
N TYR A 132 -5.09 -4.23 3.22
CA TYR A 132 -4.14 -3.59 2.31
C TYR A 132 -4.76 -3.26 0.93
N VAL A 133 -5.53 -4.19 0.36
CA VAL A 133 -6.18 -4.00 -0.94
C VAL A 133 -7.27 -2.92 -0.85
N ASP A 134 -8.06 -2.93 0.22
CA ASP A 134 -9.14 -1.96 0.41
C ASP A 134 -8.59 -0.55 0.68
N HIS A 135 -7.53 -0.45 1.50
CA HIS A 135 -6.78 0.79 1.72
C HIS A 135 -6.17 1.32 0.41
N LEU A 136 -5.58 0.44 -0.42
CA LEU A 136 -5.04 0.84 -1.72
C LEU A 136 -6.14 1.40 -2.63
N LYS A 137 -7.27 0.69 -2.78
CA LYS A 137 -8.40 1.16 -3.61
C LYS A 137 -8.93 2.51 -3.13
N HIS A 138 -9.10 2.69 -1.82
CA HIS A 138 -9.55 3.96 -1.24
C HIS A 138 -8.67 5.15 -1.65
N HIS A 139 -7.35 4.99 -1.62
CA HIS A 139 -6.43 6.05 -2.02
C HIS A 139 -6.32 6.23 -3.53
N LEU A 140 -6.48 5.17 -4.32
CA LEU A 140 -6.61 5.31 -5.78
C LEU A 140 -7.87 6.12 -6.12
N ASP A 141 -9.00 5.83 -5.49
CA ASP A 141 -10.23 6.61 -5.66
C ASP A 141 -10.03 8.08 -5.23
N GLN A 142 -9.25 8.32 -4.18
CA GLN A 142 -8.85 9.67 -3.75
C GLN A 142 -7.99 10.39 -4.81
N ILE A 143 -7.19 9.67 -5.60
CA ILE A 143 -6.41 10.27 -6.70
C ILE A 143 -7.32 10.62 -7.88
N ILE A 144 -8.26 9.74 -8.20
CA ILE A 144 -9.11 9.83 -9.40
C ILE A 144 -10.24 10.85 -9.21
N ASN A 145 -10.93 10.79 -8.07
CA ASN A 145 -12.13 11.57 -7.81
C ASN A 145 -11.85 12.89 -7.07
N ARG A 146 -10.67 13.48 -7.27
CA ARG A 146 -10.33 14.78 -6.67
C ARG A 146 -11.27 15.85 -7.22
N LYS A 147 -12.18 16.33 -6.37
CA LYS A 147 -12.89 17.60 -6.57
C LYS A 147 -12.00 18.76 -6.12
#